data_AF-A0A0G1QST2-F1
#
_entry.id   AF-A0A0G1QST2-F1
#
_cell.length_a   1.000
_cell.length_b   1.000
_cell.length_c   1.000
_cell.angle_alpha   90.00
_cell.angle_beta   90.00
_cell.angle_gamma   90.00
#
_symmetry.space_group_name_H-M   'P 1'
#
loop_
_entity.id
_entity.type
_entity.pdbx_description
1 polymer ?
#
loop_
_entity_poly.entity_id
_entity_poly.type
_entity_poly.pdbx_seq_one_letter_code
_entity_poly.pdbx_strand_id
1 'polypeptide(L)'
;RPRPEEGLMLAVLEDALGCFYKYAFSRDEDDCRLFEEARQWIESGEREWSFSFENICDHFDLNPQYLRMGLERWYKKKEEHARHSGEKALFGKTSEEEGGQDDVVV
;
A
#
# COMPACT_ATOMS: atom_id res chain seq x y z
N ARG A 1 13.96 -24.29 -10.37
CA ARG A 1 13.24 -24.26 -9.07
C ARG A 1 14.17 -23.56 -8.10
N PRO A 2 13.78 -22.43 -7.49
CA PRO A 2 14.61 -21.78 -6.48
C PRO A 2 14.91 -22.76 -5.34
N ARG A 3 16.06 -22.60 -4.68
CA ARG A 3 16.37 -23.35 -3.46
C ARG A 3 15.31 -23.05 -2.39
N PRO A 4 15.05 -23.96 -1.43
CA PRO A 4 14.08 -23.71 -0.37
C PRO A 4 14.27 -22.36 0.34
N GLU A 5 15.52 -21.99 0.60
CA GLU A 5 15.90 -20.73 1.24
C GLU A 5 15.57 -19.52 0.35
N GLU A 6 15.87 -19.60 -0.95
CA GLU A 6 15.53 -18.54 -1.92
C GLU A 6 14.03 -18.37 -2.06
N GLY A 7 13.28 -19.47 -2.04
CA GLY A 7 11.82 -19.44 -2.03
C GLY A 7 11.28 -18.75 -0.79
N LEU A 8 11.90 -18.96 0.38
CA LEU A 8 11.53 -18.26 1.60
C LEU A 8 11.90 -16.77 1.54
N MET A 9 13.06 -16.41 1.01
CA MET A 9 13.46 -15.00 0.84
C MET A 9 12.48 -14.25 -0.07
N LEU A 10 12.05 -14.86 -1.18
CA LEU A 10 11.02 -14.29 -2.04
C LEU A 10 9.68 -14.18 -1.32
N ALA A 11 9.26 -15.22 -0.58
CA ALA A 11 8.00 -15.19 0.16
C ALA A 11 7.98 -14.07 1.21
N VAL A 12 9.09 -13.83 1.92
CA VAL A 12 9.22 -12.73 2.89
C VAL A 12 9.12 -11.38 2.18
N LEU A 13 9.79 -11.22 1.04
CA LEU A 13 9.72 -9.98 0.26
C LEU A 13 8.30 -9.73 -0.30
N GLU A 14 7.68 -10.76 -0.86
CA GLU A 14 6.31 -10.69 -1.40
C GLU A 14 5.29 -10.37 -0.32
N ASP A 15 5.43 -10.95 0.88
CA ASP A 15 4.54 -10.68 2.01
C ASP A 15 4.67 -9.23 2.49
N ALA A 16 5.90 -8.73 2.68
CA ALA A 16 6.13 -7.34 3.08
C ALA A 16 5.59 -6.34 2.05
N LEU A 17 5.87 -6.56 0.76
CA LEU A 17 5.33 -5.72 -0.31
C LEU A 17 3.80 -5.83 -0.40
N GLY A 18 3.25 -7.02 -0.21
CA GLY A 18 1.81 -7.27 -0.16
C GLY A 18 1.14 -6.48 0.95
N CYS A 19 1.68 -6.55 2.17
CA CYS A 19 1.22 -5.76 3.32
C CYS A 19 1.32 -4.25 3.04
N PHE A 20 2.45 -3.79 2.49
CA PHE A 20 2.64 -2.39 2.13
C PHE A 20 1.55 -1.91 1.16
N TYR A 21 1.31 -2.61 0.05
CA TYR A 21 0.34 -2.17 -0.95
C TYR A 21 -1.11 -2.32 -0.49
N LYS A 22 -1.43 -3.38 0.26
CA LYS A 22 -2.79 -3.70 0.68
C LYS A 22 -3.29 -2.74 1.76
N TYR A 23 -2.43 -2.42 2.73
CA TYR A 23 -2.85 -1.71 3.94
C TYR A 23 -2.46 -0.22 3.98
N ALA A 24 -1.72 0.28 2.98
CA ALA A 24 -1.28 1.68 2.88
C ALA A 24 -2.36 2.76 3.12
N PHE A 25 -3.63 2.45 2.83
CA PHE A 25 -4.75 3.40 3.01
C PHE A 25 -5.93 2.77 3.75
N SER A 26 -5.67 1.69 4.52
CA SER A 26 -6.70 1.14 5.39
C SER A 26 -7.06 2.13 6.51
N ARG A 27 -8.27 2.02 7.04
CA ARG A 27 -8.75 2.83 8.17
C ARG A 27 -8.83 2.01 9.47
N ASP A 28 -8.51 0.73 9.39
CA ASP A 28 -8.51 -0.20 10.50
C ASP A 28 -7.16 -0.16 11.23
N GLU A 29 -7.18 -0.22 12.57
CA GLU A 29 -5.98 -0.09 13.40
C GLU A 29 -5.01 -1.26 13.20
N ASP A 30 -5.52 -2.49 13.04
CA ASP A 30 -4.68 -3.67 12.82
C ASP A 30 -4.00 -3.60 11.45
N ASP A 31 -4.74 -3.19 10.42
CA ASP A 31 -4.19 -2.99 9.08
C ASP A 31 -3.14 -1.88 9.06
N CYS A 32 -3.38 -0.76 9.76
CA CYS A 32 -2.40 0.33 9.87
C CYS A 32 -1.10 -0.16 10.51
N ARG A 33 -1.19 -1.03 11.53
CA ARG A 33 0.00 -1.64 12.14
C ARG A 33 0.74 -2.53 11.15
N LEU A 34 0.04 -3.39 10.40
CA LEU A 34 0.67 -4.25 9.40
C LEU A 34 1.36 -3.45 8.29
N PHE A 35 0.77 -2.33 7.87
CA PHE A 35 1.41 -1.41 6.94
C PHE A 35 2.71 -0.84 7.52
N GLU A 36 2.66 -0.34 8.75
CA GLU A 36 3.80 0.29 9.41
C GLU A 36 4.93 -0.71 9.67
N GLU A 37 4.62 -1.92 10.12
CA GLU A 37 5.59 -3.01 10.28
C GLU A 37 6.30 -3.33 8.95
N ALA A 38 5.54 -3.48 7.86
CA ALA A 38 6.10 -3.71 6.53
C ALA A 38 6.96 -2.54 6.06
N ARG A 39 6.49 -1.31 6.26
CA ARG A 39 7.22 -0.09 5.91
C ARG A 39 8.56 -0.01 6.66
N GLN A 40 8.55 -0.22 7.96
CA GLN A 40 9.74 -0.19 8.80
C GLN A 40 10.76 -1.25 8.37
N TRP A 41 10.30 -2.46 8.05
CA TRP A 41 11.18 -3.52 7.55
C TRP A 41 11.82 -3.15 6.20
N ILE A 42 11.05 -2.56 5.27
CA ILE A 42 11.56 -2.09 3.96
C ILE A 42 12.55 -0.92 4.13
N GLU A 43 12.26 0.02 5.03
CA GLU A 43 13.12 1.18 5.28
C GLU A 43 14.36 0.84 6.11
N SER A 44 14.36 -0.31 6.81
CA SER A 44 15.49 -0.77 7.60
C SER A 44 16.74 -0.99 6.76
N GLY A 45 17.86 -0.44 7.22
CA GLY A 45 19.21 -0.67 6.67
C GLY A 45 19.94 -1.85 7.31
N GLU A 46 19.24 -2.69 8.08
CA GLU A 46 19.85 -3.82 8.78
C GLU A 46 20.43 -4.85 7.80
N ARG A 47 21.64 -5.33 8.08
CA ARG A 47 22.35 -6.34 7.27
C ARG A 47 22.82 -7.55 8.07
N GLU A 48 22.55 -7.58 9.38
CA GLU A 48 22.96 -8.69 10.26
C GLU A 48 22.10 -9.95 10.05
N TRP A 49 20.80 -9.78 9.75
CA TRP A 49 19.89 -10.89 9.53
C TRP A 49 19.81 -11.30 8.05
N SER A 50 19.89 -12.61 7.76
CA SER A 50 19.92 -13.13 6.38
C SER A 50 18.66 -12.81 5.56
N PHE A 51 17.53 -12.55 6.22
CA PHE A 51 16.26 -12.17 5.61
C PHE A 51 15.95 -10.68 5.79
N SER A 52 16.96 -9.85 6.05
CA SER A 52 16.78 -8.40 6.01
C SER A 52 16.49 -7.94 4.58
N PHE A 53 15.79 -6.81 4.43
CA PHE A 53 15.46 -6.26 3.13
C PHE A 53 16.71 -6.01 2.28
N GLU A 54 17.79 -5.48 2.88
CA GLU A 54 19.08 -5.26 2.20
C GLU A 54 19.68 -6.58 1.68
N ASN A 55 19.74 -7.61 2.52
CA ASN A 55 20.33 -8.90 2.15
C ASN A 55 19.50 -9.64 1.10
N ILE A 56 18.17 -9.53 1.17
CA ILE A 56 17.28 -10.08 0.13
C ILE A 56 17.48 -9.35 -1.20
N CYS A 57 17.54 -8.01 -1.18
CA CYS A 57 17.77 -7.23 -2.40
C CYS A 57 19.13 -7.57 -3.03
N ASP A 58 20.19 -7.59 -2.22
CA ASP A 58 21.54 -7.94 -2.67
C ASP A 58 21.60 -9.37 -3.25
N HIS A 59 20.88 -10.33 -2.65
CA HIS A 59 20.83 -11.72 -3.13
C HIS A 59 20.14 -11.88 -4.49
N PHE A 60 19.14 -11.05 -4.79
CA PHE A 60 18.38 -11.09 -6.05
C PHE A 60 18.83 -10.03 -7.07
N ASP A 61 20.01 -9.42 -6.88
CA ASP A 61 20.54 -8.34 -7.71
C ASP A 61 19.56 -7.15 -7.87
N LEU A 62 18.75 -6.90 -6.85
CA LEU A 62 17.81 -5.79 -6.76
C LEU A 62 18.49 -4.59 -6.09
N ASN A 63 18.19 -3.38 -6.58
CA ASN A 63 18.66 -2.17 -5.91
C ASN A 63 17.68 -1.77 -4.79
N PRO A 64 18.07 -1.84 -3.50
CA PRO A 64 17.16 -1.56 -2.39
C PRO A 64 16.70 -0.10 -2.36
N GLN A 65 17.57 0.86 -2.70
CA GLN A 65 17.19 2.27 -2.79
C GLN A 65 16.18 2.52 -3.92
N TYR A 66 16.34 1.86 -5.07
CA TYR A 66 15.40 1.97 -6.18
C TYR A 66 14.01 1.46 -5.80
N LEU A 67 13.93 0.33 -5.10
CA LEU A 67 12.66 -0.21 -4.61
C LEU A 67 11.99 0.74 -3.62
N ARG A 68 12.72 1.25 -2.63
CA ARG A 68 12.22 2.24 -1.67
C ARG A 68 11.69 3.50 -2.36
N MET A 69 12.44 4.03 -3.33
CA MET A 69 12.01 5.18 -4.12
C MET A 69 10.73 4.89 -4.92
N GLY A 70 10.61 3.69 -5.49
CA GLY A 70 9.42 3.25 -6.22
C GLY A 70 8.19 3.19 -5.32
N LEU A 71 8.34 2.58 -4.15
CA LEU A 71 7.28 2.44 -3.14
C LEU A 71 6.81 3.79 -2.62
N GLU A 72 7.74 4.68 -2.27
CA GLU A 72 7.42 6.02 -1.77
C GLU A 72 6.71 6.87 -2.84
N ARG A 73 7.15 6.79 -4.11
CA ARG A 73 6.46 7.47 -5.23
C ARG A 73 5.05 6.94 -5.42
N TRP A 74 4.88 5.62 -5.36
CA TRP A 74 3.55 5.00 -5.45
C TRP A 74 2.65 5.46 -4.30
N TYR A 75 3.18 5.46 -3.07
CA TYR A 75 2.44 5.86 -1.87
C TYR A 75 1.99 7.32 -1.96
N LYS A 76 2.89 8.26 -2.26
CA LYS A 76 2.53 9.68 -2.44
C LYS A 76 1.48 9.88 -3.52
N LYS A 77 1.65 9.23 -4.67
CA LYS A 77 0.67 9.32 -5.77
C LYS A 77 -0.69 8.84 -5.31
N LYS A 78 -0.77 7.71 -4.58
CA LYS A 78 -2.05 7.18 -4.09
C LYS A 78 -2.65 8.05 -2.99
N GLU A 79 -1.84 8.59 -2.09
CA GLU A 79 -2.27 9.53 -1.05
C GLU A 79 -2.91 10.78 -1.67
N GLU A 80 -2.26 11.36 -2.69
CA GLU A 80 -2.80 12.49 -3.45
C GLU A 80 -4.16 12.13 -4.05
N HIS A 81 -4.29 10.99 -4.72
CA HIS A 81 -5.58 10.57 -5.29
C HIS A 81 -6.65 10.34 -4.22
N ALA A 82 -6.29 9.76 -3.08
CA ALA A 82 -7.21 9.55 -1.95
C ALA A 82 -7.69 10.89 -1.38
N ARG A 83 -6.79 11.88 -1.23
CA ARG A 83 -7.11 13.23 -0.77
C ARG A 83 -8.04 13.96 -1.74
N HIS A 84 -7.74 13.93 -3.04
CA HIS A 84 -8.58 14.55 -4.08
C HIS A 84 -9.94 13.82 -4.25
N SER A 85 -10.01 12.51 -3.99
CA SER A 85 -11.27 11.76 -3.98
C SER A 85 -12.14 12.12 -2.77
N GLY A 86 -11.53 12.35 -1.60
CA GLY A 86 -12.23 12.85 -0.41
C GLY A 86 -12.74 14.29 -0.58
N GLU A 87 -11.97 15.13 -1.27
CA GLU A 87 -12.32 16.52 -1.56
C GLU A 87 -13.45 16.65 -2.59
N LYS A 88 -13.47 15.78 -3.62
CA LYS A 88 -14.62 15.65 -4.54
C LYS A 88 -15.90 15.15 -3.85
N ALA A 89 -15.78 14.29 -2.84
CA ALA A 89 -16.93 13.83 -2.05
C ALA A 89 -17.50 14.93 -1.13
N LEU A 90 -16.67 15.88 -0.69
CA LEU A 90 -17.09 17.05 0.10
C LEU A 90 -17.71 18.16 -0.76
N PHE A 91 -17.24 18.36 -2.00
CA PHE A 91 -17.76 19.40 -2.91
C PHE A 91 -19.01 18.96 -3.72
N GLY A 92 -19.41 17.69 -3.63
CA GLY A 92 -20.62 17.15 -4.29
C GLY A 92 -21.94 17.36 -3.53
N LYS A 93 -21.97 18.14 -2.45
CA LYS A 93 -23.18 18.45 -1.67
C LYS A 93 -23.43 19.97 -1.64
N THR A 94 -23.91 20.51 -2.76
CA THR A 94 -24.72 21.73 -2.75
C THR A 94 -26.05 21.40 -3.42
N SER A 95 -27.09 21.60 -2.62
CA SER A 95 -28.47 21.16 -2.76
C SER A 95 -29.19 21.54 -4.05
N GLU A 96 -30.14 20.69 -4.46
CA GLU A 96 -31.53 21.11 -4.67
C GLU A 96 -32.45 19.89 -4.38
N GLU A 97 -33.21 20.02 -3.29
CA GLU A 97 -34.48 19.32 -3.07
C GLU A 97 -35.59 19.99 -3.92
N GLU A 98 -36.82 19.47 -3.81
CA GLU A 98 -38.07 19.80 -4.53
C GLU A 98 -38.23 18.92 -5.79
N GLY A 99 -39.15 17.97 -5.91
CA GLY A 99 -40.48 17.78 -5.33
C GLY A 99 -41.36 17.25 -6.46
N GLY A 100 -42.14 16.18 -6.24
CA GLY A 100 -43.02 15.67 -7.31
C GLY A 100 -43.53 14.25 -7.11
N GLN A 101 -44.59 14.15 -6.32
CA GLN A 101 -45.53 13.04 -6.23
C GLN A 101 -46.32 12.88 -7.58
N ASP A 102 -46.85 11.67 -7.80
CA ASP A 102 -47.89 11.26 -8.79
C ASP A 102 -47.40 10.89 -10.21
N ASP A 103 -47.59 9.64 -10.65
CA ASP A 103 -48.88 9.15 -11.17
C ASP A 103 -48.84 7.64 -11.52
N VAL A 104 -49.93 6.94 -11.20
CA VAL A 104 -50.26 5.58 -11.66
C VAL A 104 -50.94 5.68 -13.02
N VAL A 105 -50.46 4.96 -14.04
CA VAL A 105 -51.18 4.35 -15.19
C VAL A 105 -50.10 3.91 -16.22
N VAL A 106 -50.05 2.74 -16.84
CA VAL A 106 -51.01 1.69 -17.26
C VAL A 106 -50.24 0.38 -17.40
#